data_AF-A0A6P2EFC6-F1
#
_entry.id   AF-A0A6P2EFC6-F1
#
_cell.length_a   1.000
_cell.length_b   1.000
_cell.length_c   1.000
_cell.angle_alpha   90.00
_cell.angle_beta   90.00
_cell.angle_gamma   90.00
#
_symmetry.space_group_name_H-M   'P 1'
#
loop_
_entity.id
_entity.type
_entity.pdbx_description
1 polymer ?
#
loop_
_entity_poly.entity_id
_entity_poly.type
_entity_poly.pdbx_seq_one_letter_code
_entity_poly.pdbx_strand_id
1 'polypeptide(L)'
;MQIGLLDLRLPYPSASHFSFATPLPLDGIDVLIWNPAALATAYQPESTRDGFALLSVVASQQLLRHTRAWRGALRQFVARGGTLVVLSPGAARLALHTVQDVVGYDLLEALPDAPTASLDACEPMQVHCPFGEPFKSFFEQLGDRFIASATFGTVADAQPIATAGAASSLACGFYRYRHPGRLLMLPSLASTSPGAAHDVVAATIALVARLRLEGRGATRYQWDEPLQMAGESALRSRLAELSAQRRALDEEEAALASRLDRLTFLAQLQCGDVTGVIDAAALVLHAMGGYTQKGLRDMNMLMWEQDGRTRVLVAVDDAQIEADANAVMSLVDHVRSQAAEWAPVLQAEIEPVALYIGGNRRGARQTRDELELLRKRFPGLHWLCGADLFLAYEATDVALVESQNPHISSMP
;
A
#
# COMPACT_ATOMS: atom_id res chain seq x y z
N MET A 1 9.87 21.38 22.11
CA MET A 1 9.43 20.00 21.79
C MET A 1 8.42 20.11 20.67
N GLN A 2 8.73 19.57 19.49
CA GLN A 2 7.83 19.60 18.32
C GLN A 2 6.83 18.45 18.37
N ILE A 3 5.55 18.74 18.20
CA ILE A 3 4.46 17.77 18.37
C ILE A 3 3.84 17.47 17.00
N GLY A 4 3.62 16.20 16.72
CA GLY A 4 2.86 15.72 15.58
C GLY A 4 1.55 15.07 16.04
N LEU A 5 0.46 15.34 15.31
CA LEU A 5 -0.83 14.70 15.51
C LEU A 5 -1.21 13.94 14.24
N LEU A 6 -1.26 12.60 14.31
CA LEU A 6 -1.60 11.72 13.19
C LEU A 6 -3.05 11.24 13.29
N ASP A 7 -3.85 11.65 12.31
CA ASP A 7 -5.31 11.43 12.24
C ASP A 7 -6.08 11.87 13.51
N LEU A 8 -5.57 12.90 14.16
CA LEU A 8 -6.22 13.58 15.28
C LEU A 8 -6.40 15.06 14.90
N ARG A 9 -7.56 15.38 14.33
CA ARG A 9 -7.89 16.74 13.85
C ARG A 9 -8.33 17.63 15.01
N LEU A 10 -7.36 18.24 15.69
CA LEU A 10 -7.60 19.16 16.79
C LEU A 10 -6.88 20.49 16.53
N PRO A 11 -7.50 21.65 16.75
CA PRO A 11 -6.77 22.91 16.71
C PRO A 11 -5.80 22.97 17.89
N TYR A 12 -4.53 22.61 17.65
CA TYR A 12 -3.44 22.73 18.62
C TYR A 12 -2.35 23.62 18.02
N PRO A 13 -2.16 24.87 18.49
CA PRO A 13 -1.41 25.92 17.78
C PRO A 13 0.04 25.59 17.42
N SER A 14 0.67 24.64 18.12
CA SER A 14 2.07 24.25 17.96
C SER A 14 2.26 22.84 17.41
N ALA A 15 1.19 22.16 16.99
CA ALA A 15 1.27 20.80 16.46
C ALA A 15 1.27 20.78 14.93
N SER A 16 2.11 19.93 14.36
CA SER A 16 2.04 19.54 12.95
C SER A 16 0.98 18.45 12.77
N HIS A 17 0.11 18.62 11.78
CA HIS A 17 -0.94 17.64 11.49
C HIS A 17 -0.52 16.70 10.37
N PHE A 18 -0.72 15.41 10.61
CA PHE A 18 -0.43 14.34 9.67
C PHE A 18 -1.69 13.53 9.42
N SER A 19 -1.77 12.90 8.25
CA SER A 19 -2.81 11.90 7.96
C SER A 19 -2.20 10.61 7.49
N PHE A 20 -2.74 9.47 7.94
CA PHE A 20 -2.18 8.19 7.56
C PHE A 20 -2.33 7.93 6.05
N ALA A 21 -3.39 8.45 5.43
CA ALA A 21 -3.62 8.37 3.99
C ALA A 21 -2.64 9.21 3.15
N THR A 22 -1.84 10.07 3.78
CA THR A 22 -0.80 10.87 3.12
C THR A 22 0.50 10.75 3.92
N PRO A 23 1.23 9.63 3.77
CA PRO A 23 2.47 9.42 4.50
C PRO A 23 3.44 10.57 4.27
N LEU A 24 3.92 11.15 5.37
CA LEU A 24 4.87 12.26 5.34
C LEU A 24 6.03 11.96 6.30
N PRO A 25 7.21 12.50 6.02
CA PRO A 25 8.35 12.38 6.91
C PRO A 25 8.06 13.05 8.26
N LEU A 26 8.48 12.41 9.34
CA LEU A 26 8.27 12.92 10.70
C LEU A 26 9.38 13.86 11.17
N ASP A 27 10.22 14.42 10.30
CA ASP A 27 11.44 15.11 10.72
C ASP A 27 11.19 16.29 11.67
N GLY A 28 12.11 16.49 12.60
CA GLY A 28 11.97 17.53 13.63
C GLY A 28 10.92 17.22 14.70
N ILE A 29 9.99 16.28 14.49
CA ILE A 29 9.00 15.87 15.48
C ILE A 29 9.69 15.10 16.62
N ASP A 30 9.34 15.49 17.85
CA ASP A 30 9.77 14.89 19.11
C ASP A 30 8.73 13.88 19.64
N VAL A 31 7.44 14.24 19.54
CA VAL A 31 6.30 13.47 20.06
C VAL A 31 5.26 13.35 18.97
N LEU A 32 4.85 12.12 18.65
CA LEU A 32 3.77 11.84 17.71
C LEU A 32 2.61 11.20 18.47
N ILE A 33 1.43 11.82 18.42
CA ILE A 33 0.20 11.23 18.96
C ILE A 33 -0.64 10.74 17.79
N TRP A 34 -0.92 9.44 17.74
CA TRP A 34 -1.65 8.79 16.67
C TRP A 34 -2.99 8.24 17.16
N ASN A 35 -4.05 8.49 16.39
CA ASN A 35 -5.36 7.86 16.54
C ASN A 35 -5.61 6.84 15.40
N PRO A 36 -5.28 5.55 15.56
CA PRO A 36 -5.48 4.52 14.55
C PRO A 36 -6.96 4.27 14.23
N ALA A 37 -7.89 4.51 15.16
CA ALA A 37 -9.32 4.33 14.90
C ALA A 37 -9.85 5.19 13.75
N ALA A 38 -9.19 6.33 13.48
CA ALA A 38 -9.54 7.22 12.38
C ALA A 38 -9.21 6.63 10.98
N LEU A 39 -8.43 5.55 10.90
CA LEU A 39 -8.18 4.85 9.63
C LEU A 39 -9.48 4.37 8.97
N ALA A 40 -10.45 3.93 9.77
CA ALA A 40 -11.72 3.43 9.27
C ALA A 40 -12.53 4.50 8.51
N THR A 41 -12.26 5.78 8.76
CA THR A 41 -12.90 6.91 8.07
C THR A 41 -11.98 7.59 7.05
N ALA A 42 -10.67 7.31 7.08
CA ALA A 42 -9.69 7.85 6.15
C ALA A 42 -9.72 7.17 4.77
N TYR A 43 -10.16 5.92 4.72
CA TYR A 43 -10.36 5.17 3.47
C TYR A 43 -11.85 4.94 3.26
N GLN A 44 -12.35 5.20 2.05
CA GLN A 44 -13.77 5.00 1.75
C GLN A 44 -14.07 3.49 1.66
N PRO A 45 -14.94 2.96 2.53
CA PRO A 45 -15.34 1.57 2.44
C PRO A 45 -16.27 1.34 1.24
N GLU A 46 -16.15 0.18 0.62
CA GLU A 46 -17.03 -0.27 -0.46
C GLU A 46 -18.30 -0.90 0.09
N SER A 47 -18.16 -1.72 1.14
CA SER A 47 -19.26 -2.42 1.79
C SER A 47 -18.90 -2.83 3.21
N THR A 48 -19.76 -3.62 3.86
CA THR A 48 -19.51 -4.21 5.17
C THR A 48 -19.55 -5.74 5.04
N ARG A 49 -18.55 -6.44 5.58
CA ARG A 49 -18.47 -7.90 5.62
C ARG A 49 -18.12 -8.36 7.03
N ASP A 50 -18.90 -9.29 7.57
CA ASP A 50 -18.74 -9.83 8.93
C ASP A 50 -18.68 -8.74 10.02
N GLY A 51 -19.41 -7.63 9.82
CA GLY A 51 -19.42 -6.48 10.73
C GLY A 51 -18.23 -5.53 10.58
N PHE A 52 -17.33 -5.77 9.63
CA PHE A 52 -16.16 -4.93 9.36
C PHE A 52 -16.33 -4.14 8.07
N ALA A 53 -15.78 -2.92 8.06
CA ALA A 53 -15.73 -2.10 6.85
C ALA A 53 -14.75 -2.73 5.84
N LEU A 54 -15.29 -3.18 4.71
CA LEU A 54 -14.53 -3.76 3.60
C LEU A 54 -14.09 -2.65 2.65
N LEU A 55 -12.78 -2.48 2.51
CA LEU A 55 -12.21 -1.55 1.55
C LEU A 55 -12.20 -2.15 0.15
N SER A 56 -12.36 -1.32 -0.88
CA SER A 56 -12.19 -1.76 -2.27
C SER A 56 -10.77 -2.28 -2.55
N VAL A 57 -10.58 -2.99 -3.67
CA VAL A 57 -9.24 -3.50 -4.07
C VAL A 57 -8.21 -2.37 -4.13
N VAL A 58 -8.58 -1.24 -4.74
CA VAL A 58 -7.70 -0.05 -4.85
C VAL A 58 -7.40 0.53 -3.48
N ALA A 59 -8.41 0.71 -2.63
CA ALA A 59 -8.21 1.25 -1.28
C ALA A 59 -7.39 0.30 -0.40
N SER A 60 -7.55 -1.01 -0.55
CA SER A 60 -6.78 -2.06 0.13
C SER A 60 -5.29 -1.97 -0.24
N GLN A 61 -4.99 -1.87 -1.54
CA GLN A 61 -3.62 -1.70 -2.02
C GLN A 61 -2.99 -0.38 -1.53
N GLN A 62 -3.77 0.71 -1.55
CA GLN A 62 -3.33 2.01 -1.04
C GLN A 62 -3.02 1.96 0.45
N LEU A 63 -3.91 1.38 1.27
CA LEU A 63 -3.68 1.20 2.71
C LEU A 63 -2.39 0.42 2.96
N LEU A 64 -2.21 -0.74 2.32
CA LEU A 64 -1.00 -1.54 2.50
C LEU A 64 0.28 -0.79 2.11
N ARG A 65 0.23 0.01 1.03
CA ARG A 65 1.34 0.88 0.64
C ARG A 65 1.62 1.94 1.70
N HIS A 66 0.60 2.62 2.20
CA HIS A 66 0.74 3.66 3.23
C HIS A 66 1.23 3.07 4.56
N THR A 67 0.77 1.88 4.94
CA THR A 67 1.23 1.14 6.12
C THR A 67 2.73 0.83 6.05
N ARG A 68 3.24 0.39 4.89
CA ARG A 68 4.69 0.18 4.71
C ARG A 68 5.48 1.49 4.87
N ALA A 69 5.00 2.58 4.28
CA ALA A 69 5.62 3.89 4.39
C ALA A 69 5.65 4.38 5.85
N TRP A 70 4.51 4.30 6.55
CA TRP A 70 4.42 4.67 7.97
C TRP A 70 5.27 3.78 8.86
N ARG A 71 5.33 2.47 8.61
CA ARG A 71 6.22 1.57 9.36
C ARG A 71 7.67 2.01 9.26
N GLY A 72 8.13 2.41 8.07
CA GLY A 72 9.46 2.99 7.87
C GLY A 72 9.65 4.28 8.67
N ALA A 73 8.72 5.23 8.53
CA ALA A 73 8.77 6.52 9.20
C ALA A 73 8.74 6.41 10.73
N LEU A 74 7.84 5.59 11.28
CA LEU A 74 7.70 5.36 12.72
C LEU A 74 8.93 4.65 13.30
N ARG A 75 9.49 3.66 12.58
CA ARG A 75 10.74 3.00 12.99
C ARG A 75 11.89 4.01 13.08
N GLN A 76 12.06 4.86 12.07
CA GLN A 76 13.10 5.90 12.08
C GLN A 76 12.86 6.92 13.20
N PHE A 77 11.61 7.33 13.41
CA PHE A 77 11.20 8.25 14.47
C PHE A 77 11.53 7.71 15.87
N VAL A 78 11.20 6.46 16.16
CA VAL A 78 11.55 5.82 17.43
C VAL A 78 13.06 5.63 17.55
N ALA A 79 13.74 5.19 16.49
CA ALA A 79 15.19 4.94 16.49
C ALA A 79 16.04 6.19 16.78
N ARG A 80 15.54 7.39 16.48
CA ARG A 80 16.22 8.66 16.81
C ARG A 80 15.78 9.29 18.15
N GLY A 81 14.95 8.59 18.93
CA GLY A 81 14.55 9.02 20.27
C GLY A 81 13.17 9.67 20.38
N GLY A 82 12.36 9.58 19.34
CA GLY A 82 10.97 10.04 19.36
C GLY A 82 10.11 9.29 20.38
N THR A 83 9.07 9.97 20.89
CA THR A 83 8.04 9.36 21.71
C THR A 83 6.78 9.16 20.88
N LEU A 84 6.43 7.91 20.59
CA LEU A 84 5.21 7.55 19.88
C LEU A 84 4.10 7.28 20.90
N VAL A 85 3.05 8.07 20.88
CA VAL A 85 1.83 7.86 21.67
C VAL A 85 0.75 7.35 20.72
N VAL A 86 0.16 6.21 21.06
CA VAL A 86 -0.88 5.55 20.25
C VAL A 86 -2.12 5.44 21.10
N LEU A 87 -3.23 5.98 20.62
CA LEU A 87 -4.53 5.72 21.21
C LEU A 87 -4.99 4.33 20.75
N SER A 88 -5.46 3.48 21.65
CA SER A 88 -5.98 2.18 21.28
C SER A 88 -7.11 2.33 20.26
N PRO A 89 -7.15 1.52 19.18
CA PRO A 89 -8.26 1.57 18.23
C PRO A 89 -9.56 0.98 18.80
N GLY A 90 -9.51 0.37 19.98
CA GLY A 90 -10.66 -0.32 20.57
C GLY A 90 -11.11 -1.49 19.71
N ALA A 91 -12.40 -1.55 19.41
CA ALA A 91 -13.01 -2.57 18.56
C ALA A 91 -12.92 -2.27 17.04
N ALA A 92 -12.31 -1.16 16.63
CA ALA A 92 -12.25 -0.80 15.22
C ALA A 92 -11.40 -1.80 14.42
N ARG A 93 -11.95 -2.30 13.31
CA ARG A 93 -11.30 -3.26 12.40
C ARG A 93 -11.64 -2.94 10.95
N LEU A 94 -10.73 -3.28 10.05
CA LEU A 94 -10.90 -3.16 8.60
C LEU A 94 -10.77 -4.54 7.95
N ALA A 95 -11.42 -4.72 6.81
CA ALA A 95 -11.26 -5.89 5.96
C ALA A 95 -10.70 -5.45 4.60
N LEU A 96 -9.76 -6.23 4.06
CA LEU A 96 -9.06 -5.92 2.82
C LEU A 96 -9.26 -7.03 1.80
N HIS A 97 -9.37 -6.65 0.53
CA HIS A 97 -9.29 -7.60 -0.57
C HIS A 97 -7.84 -8.06 -0.78
N THR A 98 -7.66 -9.37 -0.80
CA THR A 98 -6.49 -10.04 -1.40
C THR A 98 -6.89 -10.67 -2.72
N VAL A 99 -5.92 -11.23 -3.46
CA VAL A 99 -6.17 -11.93 -4.73
C VAL A 99 -7.10 -13.13 -4.56
N GLN A 100 -7.14 -13.75 -3.38
CA GLN A 100 -7.83 -15.02 -3.15
C GLN A 100 -8.97 -14.93 -2.13
N ASP A 101 -8.91 -13.98 -1.19
CA ASP A 101 -9.89 -13.85 -0.10
C ASP A 101 -9.97 -12.43 0.49
N VAL A 102 -10.93 -12.20 1.38
CA VAL A 102 -11.02 -11.01 2.22
C VAL A 102 -10.40 -11.30 3.58
N VAL A 103 -9.41 -10.52 3.98
CA VAL A 103 -8.67 -10.71 5.25
C VAL A 103 -8.89 -9.53 6.20
N GLY A 104 -8.94 -9.82 7.50
CA GLY A 104 -8.94 -8.79 8.53
C GLY A 104 -7.59 -8.05 8.58
N TYR A 105 -7.63 -6.74 8.77
CA TYR A 105 -6.47 -5.87 8.89
C TYR A 105 -6.37 -5.27 10.29
N ASP A 106 -5.19 -5.39 10.88
CA ASP A 106 -4.86 -4.77 12.15
C ASP A 106 -4.50 -3.29 11.96
N LEU A 107 -5.24 -2.41 12.63
CA LEU A 107 -5.02 -0.96 12.57
C LEU A 107 -3.66 -0.55 13.17
N LEU A 108 -3.03 -1.42 13.96
CA LEU A 108 -1.71 -1.22 14.57
C LEU A 108 -0.56 -1.79 13.73
N GLU A 109 -0.83 -2.38 12.56
CA GLU A 109 0.15 -3.02 11.65
C GLU A 109 1.30 -2.08 11.22
N ALA A 110 1.11 -0.76 11.27
CA ALA A 110 2.15 0.22 10.99
C ALA A 110 3.17 0.39 12.13
N LEU A 111 2.88 -0.06 13.35
CA LEU A 111 3.77 0.12 14.48
C LEU A 111 5.13 -0.58 14.26
N PRO A 112 6.25 0.06 14.67
CA PRO A 112 7.54 -0.59 14.65
C PRO A 112 7.53 -1.73 15.68
N ASP A 113 7.87 -2.93 15.21
CA ASP A 113 7.73 -4.17 15.97
C ASP A 113 6.31 -4.30 16.50
N ALA A 114 5.35 -4.34 15.54
CA ALA A 114 3.92 -4.49 15.77
C ALA A 114 3.69 -5.34 17.02
N PRO A 115 2.93 -4.84 18.00
CA PRO A 115 2.87 -5.47 19.31
C PRO A 115 2.57 -6.96 19.10
N THR A 116 3.49 -7.83 19.49
CA THR A 116 3.26 -9.27 19.57
C THR A 116 2.15 -9.62 20.58
N ALA A 117 1.68 -8.63 21.33
CA ALA A 117 0.52 -8.75 22.18
C ALA A 117 -0.75 -8.77 21.34
N SER A 118 -1.60 -9.76 21.61
CA SER A 118 -2.96 -9.76 21.10
C SER A 118 -3.67 -8.50 21.58
N LEU A 119 -4.27 -7.78 20.64
CA LEU A 119 -5.26 -6.75 20.92
C LEU A 119 -6.64 -7.41 20.87
N ASP A 120 -7.24 -7.58 22.03
CA ASP A 120 -8.54 -8.22 22.18
C ASP A 120 -9.58 -7.16 22.51
N ALA A 121 -10.61 -7.05 21.68
CA ALA A 121 -11.73 -6.15 21.94
C ALA A 121 -12.47 -6.59 23.20
N CYS A 122 -12.88 -5.63 24.03
CA CYS A 122 -13.65 -5.90 25.23
C CYS A 122 -14.86 -4.96 25.31
N GLU A 123 -15.82 -5.30 26.16
CA GLU A 123 -16.90 -4.37 26.51
C GLU A 123 -16.30 -3.06 27.03
N PRO A 124 -16.89 -1.90 26.70
CA PRO A 124 -16.35 -0.61 27.13
C PRO A 124 -16.38 -0.47 28.66
N MET A 125 -15.20 -0.30 29.27
CA MET A 125 -15.04 -0.18 30.72
C MET A 125 -14.32 1.11 31.10
N GLN A 126 -14.54 1.60 32.32
CA GLN A 126 -13.77 2.71 32.87
C GLN A 126 -12.30 2.31 33.04
N VAL A 127 -11.40 3.25 32.74
CA VAL A 127 -9.97 3.05 32.91
C VAL A 127 -9.60 3.17 34.39
N HIS A 128 -8.82 2.22 34.89
CA HIS A 128 -8.26 2.27 36.23
C HIS A 128 -6.73 2.27 36.16
N CYS A 129 -6.07 3.02 37.04
CA CYS A 129 -4.60 3.05 37.11
C CYS A 129 -4.14 2.55 38.48
N PRO A 130 -3.77 1.26 38.60
CA PRO A 130 -3.17 0.72 39.82
C PRO A 130 -1.65 1.00 39.93
N PHE A 131 -1.07 1.74 38.98
CA PHE A 131 0.38 1.92 38.84
C PHE A 131 0.87 3.23 39.47
N GLY A 132 2.19 3.37 39.63
CA GLY A 132 2.82 4.53 40.28
C GLY A 132 2.89 5.79 39.41
N GLU A 133 3.58 6.81 39.91
CA GLU A 133 3.94 7.99 39.13
C GLU A 133 4.81 7.61 37.92
N PRO A 134 4.67 8.29 36.77
CA PRO A 134 3.85 9.48 36.52
C PRO A 134 2.43 9.16 36.04
N PHE A 135 2.12 7.88 35.80
CA PHE A 135 0.86 7.43 35.22
C PHE A 135 -0.32 7.58 36.19
N LYS A 136 -0.08 7.43 37.50
CA LYS A 136 -1.09 7.64 38.53
C LYS A 136 -1.77 9.00 38.41
N SER A 137 -1.01 10.10 38.58
CA SER A 137 -1.53 11.47 38.46
C SER A 137 -2.18 11.74 37.09
N PHE A 138 -1.62 11.19 36.00
CA PHE A 138 -2.19 11.36 34.65
C PHE A 138 -3.60 10.77 34.54
N PHE A 139 -3.79 9.53 34.99
CA PHE A 139 -5.10 8.86 34.92
C PHE A 139 -6.06 9.31 36.03
N GLU A 140 -5.58 9.78 37.18
CA GLU A 140 -6.43 10.44 38.19
C GLU A 140 -7.04 11.75 37.65
N GLN A 141 -6.30 12.49 36.83
CA GLN A 141 -6.77 13.76 36.25
C GLN A 141 -7.70 13.56 35.05
N LEU A 142 -7.44 12.57 34.20
CA LEU A 142 -8.09 12.42 32.88
C LEU A 142 -8.75 11.07 32.64
N GLY A 143 -8.83 10.19 33.63
CA GLY A 143 -9.32 8.82 33.45
C GLY A 143 -10.73 8.74 32.88
N ASP A 144 -11.58 9.72 33.17
CA ASP A 144 -12.94 9.86 32.63
C ASP A 144 -12.98 10.23 31.13
N ARG A 145 -11.88 10.74 30.57
CA ARG A 145 -11.73 11.04 29.15
C ARG A 145 -11.35 9.82 28.31
N PHE A 146 -11.03 8.71 28.97
CA PHE A 146 -10.64 7.46 28.33
C PHE A 146 -11.67 6.36 28.56
N ILE A 147 -11.72 5.40 27.65
CA ILE A 147 -12.52 4.19 27.77
C ILE A 147 -11.69 2.98 27.33
N ALA A 148 -11.68 1.93 28.14
CA ALA A 148 -11.06 0.67 27.80
C ALA A 148 -12.04 -0.14 26.94
N SER A 149 -11.86 -0.11 25.63
CA SER A 149 -12.61 -0.93 24.66
C SER A 149 -11.77 -2.03 24.00
N ALA A 150 -10.51 -2.13 24.41
CA ALA A 150 -9.64 -3.25 24.09
C ALA A 150 -8.63 -3.46 25.22
N THR A 151 -8.19 -4.71 25.35
CA THR A 151 -7.16 -5.14 26.27
C THR A 151 -5.97 -5.69 25.51
N PHE A 152 -4.80 -5.58 26.12
CA PHE A 152 -3.54 -6.07 25.58
C PHE A 152 -3.11 -7.30 26.38
N GLY A 153 -2.73 -8.36 25.66
CA GLY A 153 -2.01 -9.48 26.24
C GLY A 153 -0.65 -9.07 26.80
N THR A 154 0.09 -10.03 27.36
CA THR A 154 1.44 -9.77 27.87
C THR A 154 2.37 -9.32 26.74
N VAL A 155 2.86 -8.09 26.81
CA VAL A 155 3.83 -7.52 25.86
C VAL A 155 5.23 -7.68 26.45
N ALA A 156 6.14 -8.34 25.74
CA ALA A 156 7.55 -8.39 26.16
C ALA A 156 8.15 -6.98 26.23
N ASP A 157 8.95 -6.71 27.26
CA ASP A 157 9.64 -5.43 27.49
C ASP A 157 8.73 -4.19 27.62
N ALA A 158 7.44 -4.36 27.91
CA ALA A 158 6.53 -3.26 28.22
C ALA A 158 5.96 -3.37 29.64
N GLN A 159 5.74 -2.22 30.26
CA GLN A 159 5.09 -2.10 31.55
C GLN A 159 3.62 -1.72 31.36
N PRO A 160 2.66 -2.44 31.94
CA PRO A 160 1.27 -1.98 31.94
C PRO A 160 1.16 -0.67 32.73
N ILE A 161 0.32 0.24 32.26
CA ILE A 161 0.13 1.58 32.87
C ILE A 161 -1.34 1.88 33.19
N ALA A 162 -2.26 1.04 32.73
CA ALA A 162 -3.69 1.12 33.01
C ALA A 162 -4.37 -0.24 32.82
N THR A 163 -5.47 -0.48 33.55
CA THR A 163 -6.30 -1.70 33.47
C THR A 163 -7.74 -1.38 33.06
N ALA A 164 -8.41 -2.36 32.46
CA ALA A 164 -9.82 -2.29 32.06
C ALA A 164 -10.76 -2.49 33.26
N GLY A 165 -10.92 -1.45 34.08
CA GLY A 165 -11.72 -1.47 35.31
C GLY A 165 -10.91 -1.84 36.56
N ALA A 166 -11.46 -1.49 37.73
CA ALA A 166 -10.76 -1.63 39.01
C ALA A 166 -10.57 -3.09 39.47
N ALA A 167 -11.47 -3.99 39.09
CA ALA A 167 -11.41 -5.42 39.45
C ALA A 167 -10.69 -6.28 38.39
N SER A 168 -10.27 -5.70 37.27
CA SER A 168 -9.63 -6.41 36.17
C SER A 168 -8.11 -6.31 36.26
N SER A 169 -7.43 -7.42 35.97
CA SER A 169 -5.98 -7.45 35.77
C SER A 169 -5.57 -7.23 34.31
N LEU A 170 -6.54 -7.11 33.39
CA LEU A 170 -6.27 -6.95 31.96
C LEU A 170 -5.82 -5.53 31.66
N ALA A 171 -4.64 -5.41 31.05
CA ALA A 171 -4.05 -4.13 30.70
C ALA A 171 -4.80 -3.50 29.52
N CYS A 172 -5.13 -2.22 29.62
CA CYS A 172 -5.71 -1.42 28.53
C CYS A 172 -4.78 -0.29 28.05
N GLY A 173 -3.57 -0.21 28.62
CA GLY A 173 -2.49 0.65 28.18
C GLY A 173 -1.14 0.15 28.67
N PHE A 174 -0.08 0.46 27.93
CA PHE A 174 1.29 0.08 28.29
C PHE A 174 2.32 1.14 27.90
N TYR A 175 3.47 1.09 28.55
CA TYR A 175 4.64 1.90 28.25
C TYR A 175 5.82 0.99 27.93
N ARG A 176 6.48 1.25 26.79
CA ARG A 176 7.68 0.54 26.35
C ARG A 176 8.80 1.54 26.09
N TYR A 177 9.89 1.40 26.83
CA TYR A 177 11.11 2.18 26.60
C TYR A 177 12.11 1.34 25.82
N ARG A 178 12.53 1.83 24.66
CA ARG A 178 13.58 1.21 23.84
C ARG A 178 14.57 2.28 23.45
N HIS A 179 15.63 2.42 24.23
CA HIS A 179 16.61 3.49 24.04
C HIS A 179 17.04 3.60 22.56
N PRO A 180 16.97 4.80 21.95
CA PRO A 180 16.61 6.09 22.55
C PRO A 180 15.11 6.43 22.62
N GLY A 181 14.24 5.66 21.95
CA GLY A 181 12.81 5.95 21.76
C GLY A 181 11.85 5.38 22.82
N ARG A 182 10.58 5.75 22.68
CA ARG A 182 9.48 5.37 23.59
C ARG A 182 8.20 5.08 22.80
N LEU A 183 7.44 4.10 23.27
CA LEU A 183 6.08 3.82 22.83
C LEU A 183 5.15 3.89 24.06
N LEU A 184 4.11 4.70 23.96
CA LEU A 184 3.06 4.82 24.96
C LEU A 184 1.72 4.45 24.32
N MET A 185 1.16 3.33 24.72
CA MET A 185 -0.18 2.91 24.30
C MET A 185 -1.17 3.38 25.36
N LEU A 186 -2.03 4.33 24.99
CA LEU A 186 -3.10 4.84 25.83
C LEU A 186 -4.44 4.22 25.42
N PRO A 187 -5.42 4.13 26.34
CA PRO A 187 -6.76 3.66 25.97
C PRO A 187 -7.45 4.59 24.95
N SER A 188 -8.55 4.12 24.38
CA SER A 188 -9.37 4.87 23.43
C SER A 188 -9.95 6.12 24.10
N LEU A 189 -10.13 7.22 23.35
CA LEU A 189 -10.84 8.39 23.86
C LEU A 189 -12.33 8.04 24.05
N ALA A 190 -12.89 8.36 25.23
CA ALA A 190 -14.33 8.18 25.50
C ALA A 190 -15.19 9.13 24.65
N SER A 191 -14.65 10.30 24.31
CA SER A 191 -15.28 11.29 23.45
C SER A 191 -14.23 11.89 22.51
N THR A 192 -14.60 12.03 21.24
CA THR A 192 -13.80 12.75 20.23
C THR A 192 -14.13 14.25 20.17
N SER A 193 -14.86 14.77 21.17
CA SER A 193 -15.14 16.20 21.24
C SER A 193 -13.83 17.02 21.31
N PRO A 194 -13.73 18.15 20.57
CA PRO A 194 -12.47 18.88 20.44
C PRO A 194 -11.86 19.32 21.79
N GLY A 195 -12.70 19.72 22.75
CA GLY A 195 -12.23 20.15 24.08
C GLY A 195 -11.62 19.00 24.88
N ALA A 196 -12.30 17.86 24.98
CA ALA A 196 -11.80 16.70 25.72
C ALA A 196 -10.49 16.16 25.12
N ALA A 197 -10.41 16.12 23.79
CA ALA A 197 -9.23 15.65 23.10
C ALA A 197 -8.06 16.65 23.20
N HIS A 198 -8.32 17.96 23.27
CA HIS A 198 -7.30 18.98 23.53
C HIS A 198 -6.65 18.80 24.92
N ASP A 199 -7.47 18.58 25.96
CA ASP A 199 -6.99 18.34 27.33
C ASP A 199 -6.10 17.09 27.40
N VAL A 200 -6.50 16.01 26.73
CA VAL A 200 -5.71 14.77 26.64
C VAL A 200 -4.38 15.01 25.94
N VAL A 201 -4.36 15.74 24.82
CA VAL A 201 -3.10 16.06 24.11
C VAL A 201 -2.16 16.87 25.01
N ALA A 202 -2.67 17.92 25.66
CA ALA A 202 -1.89 18.77 26.56
C ALA A 202 -1.27 17.99 27.74
N ALA A 203 -2.06 17.15 28.41
CA ALA A 203 -1.57 16.33 29.50
C ALA A 203 -0.61 15.22 29.03
N THR A 204 -0.84 14.66 27.84
CA THR A 204 0.07 13.67 27.24
C THR A 204 1.45 14.29 26.98
N ILE A 205 1.50 15.52 26.47
CA ILE A 205 2.74 16.28 26.27
C ILE A 205 3.48 16.46 27.61
N ALA A 206 2.76 16.81 28.68
CA ALA A 206 3.33 16.95 30.02
C ALA A 206 3.85 15.60 30.58
N LEU A 207 3.09 14.51 30.41
CA LEU A 207 3.49 13.15 30.78
C LEU A 207 4.78 12.73 30.05
N VAL A 208 4.84 12.95 28.73
CA VAL A 208 6.03 12.61 27.92
C VAL A 208 7.24 13.43 28.36
N ALA A 209 7.07 14.70 28.71
CA ALA A 209 8.14 15.51 29.26
C ALA A 209 8.69 14.91 30.56
N ARG A 210 7.81 14.44 31.48
CA ARG A 210 8.22 13.73 32.71
C ARG A 210 8.97 12.43 32.41
N LEU A 211 8.46 11.60 31.50
CA LEU A 211 9.10 10.33 31.09
C LEU A 211 10.47 10.51 30.40
N ARG A 212 10.71 11.67 29.78
CA ARG A 212 12.04 12.03 29.25
C ARG A 212 13.04 12.35 30.36
N LEU A 213 12.55 12.86 31.49
CA LEU A 213 13.35 13.26 32.64
C LEU A 213 13.64 12.11 33.62
N GLU A 214 12.88 11.01 33.59
CA GLU A 214 13.01 9.85 34.51
C GLU A 214 14.35 9.09 34.51
N GLY A 215 15.33 9.48 33.69
CA GLY A 215 16.74 9.15 33.96
C GLY A 215 17.32 9.90 35.19
N ARG A 216 16.55 10.83 35.76
CA ARG A 216 16.89 11.67 36.90
C ARG A 216 15.73 11.58 37.87
N GLY A 217 15.90 10.79 38.93
CA GLY A 217 14.84 10.46 39.88
C GLY A 217 14.14 11.67 40.48
N ALA A 218 12.89 11.45 40.88
CA ALA A 218 11.97 12.38 41.52
C ALA A 218 12.55 13.06 42.79
N THR A 219 13.45 14.01 42.59
CA THR A 219 13.97 14.90 43.62
C THR A 219 13.70 16.32 43.15
N ARG A 220 12.83 17.02 43.91
CA ARG A 220 12.44 18.42 43.73
C ARG A 220 13.63 19.37 43.96
N TYR A 221 14.69 19.27 43.17
CA TYR A 221 15.77 20.25 43.19
C TYR A 221 15.56 21.27 42.06
N GLN A 222 15.86 22.54 42.32
CA GLN A 222 15.71 23.69 41.40
C GLN A 222 16.54 23.59 40.09
N TRP A 223 17.15 22.44 39.81
CA TRP A 223 17.93 22.14 38.60
C TRP A 223 17.16 21.20 37.66
N ASP A 224 15.83 21.09 37.85
CA ASP A 224 14.85 20.42 36.98
C ASP A 224 14.73 21.03 35.56
N GLU A 225 15.57 22.00 35.21
CA GLU A 225 15.68 22.46 33.83
C GLU A 225 16.35 21.35 33.00
N PRO A 226 15.72 20.91 31.89
CA PRO A 226 16.32 19.93 31.01
C PRO A 226 17.68 20.47 30.55
N LEU A 227 18.75 19.72 30.82
CA LEU A 227 20.10 20.06 30.37
C LEU A 227 20.12 20.03 28.83
N GLN A 228 19.84 21.17 28.21
CA GLN A 228 20.00 21.36 26.77
C GLN A 228 21.46 21.66 26.51
N MET A 229 22.14 20.73 25.82
CA MET A 229 23.53 20.95 25.44
C MET A 229 23.59 22.04 24.38
N ALA A 230 24.49 23.01 24.55
CA ALA A 230 24.73 24.03 23.53
C ALA A 230 25.06 23.35 22.18
N GLY A 231 24.35 23.72 21.13
CA GLY A 231 24.53 23.16 19.78
C GLY A 231 23.73 21.89 19.46
N GLU A 232 23.07 21.25 20.44
CA GLU A 232 22.27 20.04 20.19
C GLU A 232 21.15 20.29 19.17
N SER A 233 20.43 21.40 19.31
CA SER A 233 19.36 21.76 18.36
C SER A 233 19.91 21.93 16.93
N ALA A 234 21.10 22.51 16.77
CA ALA A 234 21.70 22.71 15.44
C ALA A 234 22.09 21.36 14.80
N LEU A 235 22.65 20.43 15.58
CA LEU A 235 22.96 19.09 15.12
C LEU A 235 21.71 18.29 14.76
N ARG A 236 20.64 18.38 15.57
CA ARG A 236 19.35 17.74 15.28
C ARG A 236 18.74 18.29 13.98
N SER A 237 18.77 19.61 13.77
CA SER A 237 18.31 20.23 12.52
C SER A 237 19.13 19.74 11.33
N ARG A 238 20.47 19.70 11.46
CA ARG A 238 21.33 19.22 10.37
C ARG A 238 21.12 17.74 10.03
N LEU A 239 20.90 16.89 11.03
CA LEU A 239 20.55 15.49 10.83
C LEU A 239 19.20 15.31 10.12
N ALA A 240 18.22 16.15 10.46
CA ALA A 240 16.92 16.17 9.78
C ALA A 240 17.06 16.56 8.30
N GLU A 241 17.84 17.62 8.00
CA GLU A 241 18.13 18.05 6.62
C GLU A 241 18.80 16.94 5.80
N LEU A 242 19.85 16.30 6.34
CA LEU A 242 20.56 15.21 5.66
C LEU A 242 19.64 13.99 5.45
N SER A 243 18.77 13.69 6.41
CA SER A 243 17.79 12.60 6.29
C SER A 243 16.74 12.89 5.21
N ALA A 244 16.32 14.15 5.08
CA ALA A 244 15.44 14.60 4.00
C ALA A 244 16.11 14.51 2.63
N GLN A 245 17.37 14.95 2.51
CA GLN A 245 18.15 14.84 1.28
C GLN A 245 18.33 13.38 0.85
N ARG A 246 18.68 12.48 1.77
CA ARG A 246 18.83 11.05 1.45
C ARG A 246 17.53 10.46 0.92
N ARG A 247 16.39 10.73 1.55
CA ARG A 247 15.10 10.20 1.04
C ARG A 247 14.72 10.77 -0.31
N ALA A 248 14.97 12.06 -0.56
CA ALA A 248 14.72 12.64 -1.88
C ALA A 248 15.54 11.93 -2.97
N LEU A 249 16.80 11.60 -2.66
CA LEU A 249 17.65 10.80 -3.56
C LEU A 249 17.15 9.35 -3.69
N ASP A 250 16.74 8.70 -2.61
CA ASP A 250 16.19 7.33 -2.64
C ASP A 250 14.87 7.28 -3.47
N GLU A 251 14.02 8.30 -3.36
CA GLU A 251 12.79 8.46 -4.15
C GLU A 251 13.10 8.69 -5.63
N GLU A 252 14.09 9.53 -5.93
CA GLU A 252 14.58 9.76 -7.29
C GLU A 252 15.16 8.48 -7.89
N GLU A 253 15.99 7.74 -7.14
CA GLU A 253 16.55 6.45 -7.55
C GLU A 253 15.43 5.44 -7.84
N ALA A 254 14.44 5.31 -6.95
CA ALA A 254 13.32 4.40 -7.15
C ALA A 254 12.46 4.80 -8.36
N ALA A 255 12.23 6.10 -8.59
CA ALA A 255 11.51 6.61 -9.74
C ALA A 255 12.27 6.33 -11.05
N LEU A 256 13.59 6.53 -11.05
CA LEU A 256 14.47 6.23 -12.18
C LEU A 256 14.52 4.72 -12.45
N ALA A 257 14.66 3.89 -11.41
CA ALA A 257 14.63 2.44 -11.52
C ALA A 257 13.30 1.95 -12.09
N SER A 258 12.17 2.42 -11.57
CA SER A 258 10.84 2.09 -12.11
C SER A 258 10.68 2.52 -13.58
N ARG A 259 11.21 3.70 -13.94
CA ARG A 259 11.21 4.17 -15.33
C ARG A 259 12.11 3.30 -16.22
N LEU A 260 13.28 2.89 -15.75
CA LEU A 260 14.17 1.97 -16.46
C LEU A 260 13.55 0.59 -16.64
N ASP A 261 12.90 0.06 -15.60
CA ASP A 261 12.17 -1.21 -15.67
C ASP A 261 11.06 -1.12 -16.71
N ARG A 262 10.25 -0.05 -16.69
CA ARG A 262 9.21 0.18 -17.70
C ARG A 262 9.78 0.27 -19.12
N LEU A 263 10.90 0.98 -19.31
CA LEU A 263 11.55 1.07 -20.63
C LEU A 263 12.12 -0.27 -21.09
N THR A 264 12.78 -1.00 -20.20
CA THR A 264 13.32 -2.35 -20.46
C THR A 264 12.20 -3.31 -20.83
N PHE A 265 11.07 -3.18 -20.15
CA PHE A 265 9.90 -3.98 -20.38
C PHE A 265 9.20 -3.65 -21.71
N LEU A 266 9.05 -2.36 -22.06
CA LEU A 266 8.56 -1.96 -23.38
C LEU A 266 9.51 -2.41 -24.50
N ALA A 267 10.82 -2.45 -24.26
CA ALA A 267 11.78 -2.99 -25.22
C ALA A 267 11.53 -4.48 -25.50
N GLN A 268 11.02 -5.26 -24.53
CA GLN A 268 10.67 -6.67 -24.75
C GLN A 268 9.60 -6.84 -25.83
N LEU A 269 8.68 -5.89 -26.05
CA LEU A 269 7.73 -5.95 -27.18
C LEU A 269 8.45 -6.04 -28.52
N GLN A 270 9.61 -5.41 -28.64
CA GLN A 270 10.33 -5.28 -29.90
C GLN A 270 11.49 -6.26 -30.02
N CYS A 271 12.11 -6.70 -28.92
CA CYS A 271 13.31 -7.56 -28.98
C CYS A 271 13.29 -8.75 -28.01
N GLY A 272 12.18 -8.97 -27.29
CA GLY A 272 12.04 -10.07 -26.34
C GLY A 272 11.82 -11.43 -26.99
N ASP A 273 11.94 -12.48 -26.17
CA ASP A 273 11.44 -13.80 -26.51
C ASP A 273 9.91 -13.88 -26.35
N VAL A 274 9.31 -15.03 -26.66
CA VAL A 274 7.85 -15.22 -26.59
C VAL A 274 7.30 -14.80 -25.24
N THR A 275 7.93 -15.25 -24.15
CA THR A 275 7.49 -14.97 -22.78
C THR A 275 7.63 -13.48 -22.46
N GLY A 276 8.77 -12.87 -22.77
CA GLY A 276 9.00 -11.45 -22.56
C GLY A 276 8.01 -10.58 -23.34
N VAL A 277 7.67 -10.94 -24.58
CA VAL A 277 6.69 -10.21 -25.40
C VAL A 277 5.27 -10.35 -24.85
N ILE A 278 4.85 -11.55 -24.44
CA ILE A 278 3.52 -11.78 -23.85
C ILE A 278 3.37 -11.06 -22.51
N ASP A 279 4.42 -11.12 -21.68
CA ASP A 279 4.50 -10.33 -20.46
C ASP A 279 4.33 -8.85 -20.80
N ALA A 280 5.08 -8.39 -21.80
CA ALA A 280 5.06 -7.01 -22.25
C ALA A 280 3.70 -6.51 -22.74
N ALA A 281 3.02 -7.34 -23.52
CA ALA A 281 1.67 -7.08 -23.99
C ALA A 281 0.67 -6.97 -22.83
N ALA A 282 0.81 -7.80 -21.78
CA ALA A 282 -0.09 -7.79 -20.63
C ALA A 282 -0.07 -6.46 -19.89
N LEU A 283 1.12 -5.91 -19.54
CA LEU A 283 1.13 -4.61 -18.86
C LEU A 283 0.67 -3.47 -19.77
N VAL A 284 0.95 -3.52 -21.07
CA VAL A 284 0.48 -2.49 -22.01
C VAL A 284 -1.05 -2.49 -22.10
N LEU A 285 -1.67 -3.65 -22.34
CA LEU A 285 -3.12 -3.78 -22.42
C LEU A 285 -3.78 -3.43 -21.08
N HIS A 286 -3.18 -3.85 -19.96
CA HIS A 286 -3.68 -3.48 -18.64
C HIS A 286 -3.60 -1.98 -18.37
N ALA A 287 -2.49 -1.34 -18.73
CA ALA A 287 -2.31 0.09 -18.56
C ALA A 287 -3.22 0.93 -19.47
N MET A 288 -3.72 0.35 -20.57
CA MET A 288 -4.76 0.93 -21.42
C MET A 288 -6.20 0.64 -20.92
N GLY A 289 -6.35 0.08 -19.71
CA GLY A 289 -7.64 -0.14 -19.06
C GLY A 289 -8.23 -1.54 -19.25
N GLY A 290 -7.52 -2.46 -19.91
CA GLY A 290 -7.95 -3.84 -20.07
C GLY A 290 -7.77 -4.67 -18.80
N TYR A 291 -8.64 -5.66 -18.60
CA TYR A 291 -8.36 -6.77 -17.68
C TYR A 291 -7.53 -7.82 -18.44
N THR A 292 -6.39 -8.23 -17.90
CA THR A 292 -5.47 -9.16 -18.59
C THR A 292 -5.19 -10.41 -17.77
N GLN A 293 -5.20 -11.57 -18.40
CA GLN A 293 -4.86 -12.84 -17.78
C GLN A 293 -3.93 -13.66 -18.68
N LYS A 294 -2.76 -14.05 -18.14
CA LYS A 294 -1.81 -14.90 -18.84
C LYS A 294 -2.29 -16.36 -18.85
N GLY A 295 -1.89 -17.09 -19.88
CA GLY A 295 -2.25 -18.47 -20.26
C GLY A 295 -2.80 -19.45 -19.20
N LEU A 296 -3.64 -20.38 -19.66
CA LEU A 296 -4.15 -21.51 -18.86
C LEU A 296 -3.16 -22.68 -18.74
N ARG A 297 -2.24 -22.84 -19.72
CA ARG A 297 -1.28 -23.96 -19.81
C ARG A 297 0.08 -23.54 -20.38
N ASP A 298 0.09 -22.77 -21.46
CA ASP A 298 1.32 -22.30 -22.12
C ASP A 298 1.53 -20.79 -21.97
N MET A 299 2.79 -20.38 -21.91
CA MET A 299 3.23 -18.98 -21.71
C MET A 299 3.17 -18.12 -22.99
N ASN A 300 2.65 -18.66 -24.09
CA ASN A 300 2.57 -18.00 -25.39
C ASN A 300 1.20 -17.32 -25.65
N MET A 301 0.32 -17.31 -24.65
CA MET A 301 -1.03 -16.76 -24.76
C MET A 301 -1.33 -15.70 -23.69
N LEU A 302 -2.11 -14.71 -24.10
CA LEU A 302 -2.62 -13.65 -23.22
C LEU A 302 -4.07 -13.38 -23.56
N MET A 303 -4.96 -13.59 -22.59
CA MET A 303 -6.33 -13.10 -22.67
C MET A 303 -6.36 -11.65 -22.21
N TRP A 304 -7.16 -10.83 -22.90
CA TRP A 304 -7.59 -9.55 -22.37
C TRP A 304 -9.06 -9.26 -22.66
N GLU A 305 -9.69 -8.57 -21.73
CA GLU A 305 -11.05 -8.07 -21.86
C GLU A 305 -11.05 -6.54 -21.83
N GLN A 306 -11.74 -5.94 -22.79
CA GLN A 306 -11.90 -4.49 -22.89
C GLN A 306 -13.22 -4.17 -23.58
N ASP A 307 -13.96 -3.19 -23.05
CA ASP A 307 -15.27 -2.74 -23.57
C ASP A 307 -16.28 -3.89 -23.82
N GLY A 308 -16.25 -4.89 -22.92
CA GLY A 308 -17.13 -6.07 -22.97
C GLY A 308 -16.77 -7.09 -24.06
N ARG A 309 -15.59 -6.96 -24.70
CA ARG A 309 -15.07 -7.91 -25.69
C ARG A 309 -13.89 -8.67 -25.11
N THR A 310 -13.95 -9.99 -25.19
CA THR A 310 -12.85 -10.88 -24.80
C THR A 310 -12.03 -11.28 -26.01
N ARG A 311 -10.72 -11.08 -25.92
CA ARG A 311 -9.78 -11.42 -26.98
C ARG A 311 -8.61 -12.23 -26.43
N VAL A 312 -8.02 -13.06 -27.27
CA VAL A 312 -6.86 -13.86 -26.90
C VAL A 312 -5.74 -13.63 -27.91
N LEU A 313 -4.61 -13.09 -27.43
CA LEU A 313 -3.36 -13.01 -28.17
C LEU A 313 -2.69 -14.37 -28.14
N VAL A 314 -2.35 -14.87 -29.31
CA VAL A 314 -1.52 -16.07 -29.50
C VAL A 314 -0.23 -15.62 -30.19
N ALA A 315 0.91 -15.84 -29.53
CA ALA A 315 2.21 -15.52 -30.12
C ALA A 315 2.54 -16.46 -31.28
N VAL A 316 2.94 -15.88 -32.41
CA VAL A 316 3.30 -16.59 -33.64
C VAL A 316 4.71 -16.23 -34.09
N ASP A 317 5.57 -17.22 -34.29
CA ASP A 317 6.93 -17.07 -34.82
C ASP A 317 7.08 -17.51 -36.29
N ASP A 318 8.28 -17.31 -36.86
CA ASP A 318 8.55 -17.68 -38.26
C ASP A 318 8.47 -19.19 -38.50
N ALA A 319 8.87 -20.01 -37.52
CA ALA A 319 8.84 -21.46 -37.66
C ALA A 319 7.41 -21.97 -37.79
N GLN A 320 6.46 -21.37 -37.07
CA GLN A 320 5.03 -21.67 -37.19
C GLN A 320 4.45 -21.20 -38.53
N ILE A 321 4.89 -20.04 -39.05
CA ILE A 321 4.47 -19.53 -40.37
C ILE A 321 5.04 -20.37 -41.53
N GLU A 322 6.27 -20.88 -41.39
CA GLU A 322 6.89 -21.77 -42.37
C GLU A 322 6.30 -23.18 -42.31
N ALA A 323 6.01 -23.68 -41.10
CA ALA A 323 5.35 -24.96 -40.91
C ALA A 323 3.97 -24.99 -41.58
N ASP A 324 3.21 -23.89 -41.55
CA ASP A 324 1.91 -23.74 -42.23
C ASP A 324 1.96 -24.02 -43.74
N ALA A 325 3.08 -23.72 -44.42
CA ALA A 325 3.21 -24.00 -45.85
C ALA A 325 3.12 -25.50 -46.18
N ASN A 326 3.36 -26.38 -45.20
CA ASN A 326 3.40 -27.84 -45.35
C ASN A 326 2.61 -28.60 -44.25
N ALA A 327 1.83 -27.90 -43.41
CA ALA A 327 1.17 -28.49 -42.24
C ALA A 327 -0.22 -29.04 -42.54
N VAL A 328 -0.65 -30.00 -41.71
CA VAL A 328 -2.00 -30.60 -41.75
C VAL A 328 -3.09 -29.62 -41.26
N MET A 329 -2.70 -28.62 -40.46
CA MET A 329 -3.60 -27.59 -39.92
C MET A 329 -3.08 -26.21 -40.35
N SER A 330 -3.98 -25.37 -40.87
CA SER A 330 -3.62 -24.01 -41.25
C SER A 330 -3.29 -23.17 -40.03
N LEU A 331 -2.46 -22.13 -40.20
CA LEU A 331 -2.12 -21.18 -39.14
C LEU A 331 -3.36 -20.49 -38.56
N VAL A 332 -4.37 -20.24 -39.41
CA VAL A 332 -5.66 -19.69 -39.00
C VAL A 332 -6.36 -20.62 -38.01
N ASP A 333 -6.41 -21.91 -38.33
CA ASP A 333 -7.04 -22.91 -37.46
C ASP A 333 -6.23 -23.14 -36.18
N HIS A 334 -4.90 -23.07 -36.26
CA HIS A 334 -4.02 -23.15 -35.09
C HIS A 334 -4.32 -22.05 -34.08
N VAL A 335 -4.31 -20.78 -34.51
CA VAL A 335 -4.55 -19.63 -33.64
C VAL A 335 -5.98 -19.68 -33.06
N ARG A 336 -6.98 -20.05 -33.87
CA ARG A 336 -8.36 -20.24 -33.41
C ARG A 336 -8.48 -21.35 -32.38
N SER A 337 -7.83 -22.49 -32.61
CA SER A 337 -7.85 -23.62 -31.69
C SER A 337 -7.22 -23.27 -30.35
N GLN A 338 -6.10 -22.54 -30.35
CA GLN A 338 -5.44 -22.08 -29.13
C GLN A 338 -6.32 -21.10 -28.35
N ALA A 339 -6.89 -20.10 -29.03
CA ALA A 339 -7.80 -19.14 -28.40
C ALA A 339 -9.07 -19.81 -27.84
N ALA A 340 -9.61 -20.82 -28.54
CA ALA A 340 -10.81 -21.53 -28.13
C ALA A 340 -10.67 -22.28 -26.80
N GLU A 341 -9.45 -22.58 -26.32
CA GLU A 341 -9.21 -23.18 -25.01
C GLU A 341 -9.74 -22.32 -23.85
N TRP A 342 -9.85 -21.01 -24.06
CA TRP A 342 -10.38 -20.07 -23.07
C TRP A 342 -11.92 -20.03 -23.03
N ALA A 343 -12.60 -20.45 -24.11
CA ALA A 343 -14.06 -20.36 -24.21
C ALA A 343 -14.80 -21.09 -23.07
N PRO A 344 -14.45 -22.34 -22.69
CA PRO A 344 -15.13 -23.02 -21.59
C PRO A 344 -14.83 -22.40 -20.21
N VAL A 345 -13.70 -21.71 -20.05
CA VAL A 345 -13.32 -21.06 -18.78
C VAL A 345 -14.05 -19.75 -18.59
N LEU A 346 -14.17 -18.95 -19.65
CA LEU A 346 -14.73 -17.60 -19.60
C LEU A 346 -16.24 -17.56 -19.89
N GLN A 347 -16.80 -18.61 -20.51
CA GLN A 347 -18.19 -18.66 -20.95
C GLN A 347 -18.59 -17.48 -21.84
N ALA A 348 -17.64 -16.99 -22.64
CA ALA A 348 -17.78 -15.83 -23.51
C ALA A 348 -17.31 -16.15 -24.94
N GLU A 349 -17.79 -15.37 -25.90
CA GLU A 349 -17.26 -15.38 -27.27
C GLU A 349 -15.84 -14.77 -27.26
N ILE A 350 -14.91 -15.45 -27.93
CA ILE A 350 -13.51 -15.05 -27.97
C ILE A 350 -13.12 -14.70 -29.38
N GLU A 351 -12.57 -13.50 -29.56
CA GLU A 351 -11.95 -13.08 -30.81
C GLU A 351 -10.44 -13.43 -30.76
N PRO A 352 -9.96 -14.31 -31.66
CA PRO A 352 -8.55 -14.72 -31.71
C PRO A 352 -7.71 -13.66 -32.42
N VAL A 353 -6.56 -13.32 -31.83
CA VAL A 353 -5.61 -12.35 -32.38
C VAL A 353 -4.21 -12.96 -32.44
N ALA A 354 -3.57 -12.88 -33.60
CA ALA A 354 -2.21 -13.38 -33.81
C ALA A 354 -1.21 -12.26 -33.50
N LEU A 355 -0.29 -12.52 -32.56
CA LEU A 355 0.81 -11.63 -32.23
C LEU A 355 2.08 -12.12 -32.93
N TYR A 356 2.47 -11.45 -34.01
CA TYR A 356 3.68 -11.80 -34.73
C TYR A 356 4.93 -11.34 -33.97
N ILE A 357 5.74 -12.32 -33.57
CA ILE A 357 6.98 -12.10 -32.82
C ILE A 357 8.25 -12.45 -33.62
N GLY A 358 8.13 -13.16 -34.74
CA GLY A 358 9.27 -13.54 -35.59
C GLY A 358 10.04 -12.33 -36.14
N GLY A 359 9.32 -11.24 -36.41
CA GLY A 359 9.91 -9.99 -36.91
C GLY A 359 10.67 -9.18 -35.86
N ASN A 360 10.46 -9.43 -34.56
CA ASN A 360 10.98 -8.59 -33.47
C ASN A 360 12.49 -8.36 -33.57
N ARG A 361 13.28 -9.40 -33.83
CA ARG A 361 14.75 -9.31 -33.96
C ARG A 361 15.23 -8.49 -35.17
N ARG A 362 14.35 -8.25 -36.14
CA ARG A 362 14.63 -7.51 -37.38
C ARG A 362 14.29 -6.01 -37.28
N GLY A 363 13.65 -5.60 -36.19
CA GLY A 363 13.30 -4.21 -35.89
C GLY A 363 11.96 -3.77 -36.47
N ALA A 364 11.36 -2.76 -35.83
CA ALA A 364 9.95 -2.39 -36.01
C ALA A 364 9.53 -2.09 -37.46
N ARG A 365 10.39 -1.49 -38.28
CA ARG A 365 10.07 -1.19 -39.69
C ARG A 365 9.92 -2.46 -40.51
N GLN A 366 10.88 -3.38 -40.40
CA GLN A 366 10.85 -4.63 -41.15
C GLN A 366 9.71 -5.53 -40.67
N THR A 367 9.44 -5.58 -39.36
CA THR A 367 8.28 -6.31 -38.81
C THR A 367 6.96 -5.84 -39.41
N ARG A 368 6.77 -4.53 -39.62
CA ARG A 368 5.54 -4.00 -40.22
C ARG A 368 5.38 -4.42 -41.68
N ASP A 369 6.44 -4.32 -42.47
CA ASP A 369 6.41 -4.74 -43.88
C ASP A 369 6.07 -6.24 -44.00
N GLU A 370 6.61 -7.07 -43.10
CA GLU A 370 6.30 -8.50 -43.01
C GLU A 370 4.84 -8.74 -42.55
N LEU A 371 4.35 -7.97 -41.57
CA LEU A 371 2.98 -8.05 -41.08
C LEU A 371 1.96 -7.72 -42.19
N GLU A 372 2.25 -6.75 -43.06
CA GLU A 372 1.41 -6.44 -44.22
C GLU A 372 1.32 -7.62 -45.21
N LEU A 373 2.43 -8.34 -45.41
CA LEU A 373 2.43 -9.56 -46.22
C LEU A 373 1.63 -10.67 -45.55
N LEU A 374 1.76 -10.85 -44.24
CA LEU A 374 1.00 -11.83 -43.46
C LEU A 374 -0.51 -11.54 -43.49
N ARG A 375 -0.92 -10.28 -43.41
CA ARG A 375 -2.33 -9.87 -43.54
C ARG A 375 -2.91 -10.23 -44.90
N LYS A 376 -2.13 -10.07 -45.98
CA LYS A 376 -2.55 -10.47 -47.33
C LYS A 376 -2.61 -11.99 -47.48
N ARG A 377 -1.68 -12.72 -46.87
CA ARG A 377 -1.61 -14.19 -46.92
C ARG A 377 -2.69 -14.85 -46.06
N PHE A 378 -3.05 -14.25 -44.93
CA PHE A 378 -4.00 -14.79 -43.95
C PHE A 378 -5.06 -13.74 -43.57
N PRO A 379 -6.00 -13.41 -44.49
CA PRO A 379 -6.98 -12.34 -44.28
C PRO A 379 -8.02 -12.63 -43.19
N GLY A 380 -8.12 -13.88 -42.72
CA GLY A 380 -9.06 -14.31 -41.67
C GLY A 380 -8.52 -14.21 -40.24
N LEU A 381 -7.33 -13.63 -40.05
CA LEU A 381 -6.69 -13.42 -38.75
C LEU A 381 -6.46 -11.93 -38.51
N HIS A 382 -6.75 -11.49 -37.28
CA HIS A 382 -6.33 -10.18 -36.82
C HIS A 382 -4.86 -10.26 -36.38
N TRP A 383 -4.01 -9.46 -37.03
CA TRP A 383 -2.56 -9.44 -36.80
C TRP A 383 -2.11 -8.20 -36.05
N LEU A 384 -1.36 -8.43 -34.98
CA LEU A 384 -0.63 -7.41 -34.24
C LEU A 384 0.86 -7.76 -34.18
N CYS A 385 1.70 -6.75 -33.96
CA CYS A 385 3.08 -6.94 -33.53
C CYS A 385 3.37 -6.07 -32.30
N GLY A 386 4.53 -6.29 -31.68
CA GLY A 386 4.94 -5.48 -30.52
C GLY A 386 5.03 -3.98 -30.80
N ALA A 387 5.33 -3.58 -32.04
CA ALA A 387 5.34 -2.17 -32.43
C ALA A 387 3.93 -1.55 -32.47
N ASP A 388 2.88 -2.32 -32.81
CA ASP A 388 1.49 -1.84 -32.78
C ASP A 388 1.04 -1.60 -31.34
N LEU A 389 1.34 -2.54 -30.44
CA LEU A 389 1.06 -2.42 -29.00
C LEU A 389 1.80 -1.24 -28.38
N PHE A 390 3.07 -1.04 -28.75
CA PHE A 390 3.86 0.11 -28.29
C PHE A 390 3.26 1.45 -28.75
N LEU A 391 2.84 1.55 -30.02
CA LEU A 391 2.23 2.78 -30.54
C LEU A 391 0.87 3.07 -29.88
N ALA A 392 0.04 2.04 -29.70
CA ALA A 392 -1.24 2.18 -29.00
C ALA A 392 -1.04 2.67 -27.56
N TYR A 393 -0.01 2.13 -26.90
CA TYR A 393 0.37 2.55 -25.56
C TYR A 393 0.83 4.01 -25.47
N GLU A 394 1.70 4.45 -26.38
CA GLU A 394 2.16 5.84 -26.42
C GLU A 394 1.03 6.82 -26.73
N ALA A 395 0.11 6.43 -27.62
CA ALA A 395 -1.07 7.23 -27.95
C ALA A 395 -2.15 7.21 -26.86
N THR A 396 -2.06 6.27 -25.90
CA THR A 396 -3.14 5.96 -24.95
C THR A 396 -4.47 5.68 -25.66
N ASP A 397 -4.38 5.02 -26.82
CA ASP A 397 -5.50 4.79 -27.72
C ASP A 397 -5.61 3.32 -28.05
N VAL A 398 -6.50 2.62 -27.34
CA VAL A 398 -6.76 1.21 -27.58
C VAL A 398 -7.37 0.97 -28.97
N ALA A 399 -8.05 1.96 -29.55
CA ALA A 399 -8.64 1.82 -30.88
C ALA A 399 -7.56 1.55 -31.94
N LEU A 400 -6.30 1.88 -31.69
CA LEU A 400 -5.18 1.52 -32.57
C LEU A 400 -4.83 0.03 -32.56
N VAL A 401 -5.16 -0.68 -31.47
CA VAL A 401 -5.10 -2.14 -31.39
C VAL A 401 -6.33 -2.76 -32.08
N GLU A 402 -7.47 -2.07 -32.06
CA GLU A 402 -8.74 -2.59 -32.58
C GLU A 402 -9.00 -2.28 -34.07
N SER A 403 -8.41 -1.21 -34.60
CA SER A 403 -8.70 -0.68 -35.95
C SER A 403 -7.85 -1.26 -37.07
N GLN A 404 -6.86 -2.11 -36.78
CA GLN A 404 -5.98 -2.70 -37.80
C GLN A 404 -6.61 -3.88 -38.57
N ASN A 405 -7.94 -3.93 -38.63
CA ASN A 405 -8.70 -4.94 -39.33
C ASN A 405 -9.13 -4.43 -40.72
N PRO A 406 -8.74 -5.06 -41.85
CA PRO A 406 -9.28 -4.71 -43.15
C PRO A 406 -10.72 -5.25 -43.25
N HIS A 407 -11.71 -4.37 -43.15
CA HIS A 407 -13.11 -4.55 -43.56
C HIS A 407 -13.73 -5.95 -43.35
N ILE A 408 -14.46 -6.11 -42.24
CA ILE A 408 -15.75 -6.83 -42.27
C ILE A 408 -16.84 -5.77 -42.08
N SER A 409 -17.03 -4.94 -43.10
CA SER A 409 -18.27 -4.18 -43.25
C SER A 409 -19.28 -5.09 -43.96
N SER A 410 -20.25 -5.57 -43.18
CA SER A 410 -21.62 -5.90 -43.60
C SER A 410 -21.81 -6.49 -45.01
N MET A 411 -22.04 -7.80 -45.10
CA MET A 411 -23.00 -8.31 -46.08
C MET A 411 -24.40 -8.32 -45.44
N PRO A 412 -25.43 -7.88 -46.19
CA PRO A 412 -26.82 -7.77 -45.72
C PRO A 412 -27.49 -9.12 -45.44
#